data_AF-A0A6J6QSP3-F1
#
_entry.id   AF-A0A6J6QSP3-F1
#
_cell.length_a   1.000
_cell.length_b   1.000
_cell.length_c   1.000
_cell.angle_alpha   90.00
_cell.angle_beta   90.00
_cell.angle_gamma   90.00
#
_symmetry.space_group_name_H-M   'P 1'
#
loop_
_entity.id
_entity.type
_entity.pdbx_description
1 polymer ?
#
loop_
_entity_poly.entity_id
_entity_poly.type
_entity_poly.pdbx_seq_one_letter_code
_entity_poly.pdbx_strand_id
1 'polypeptide(L)'
;MFTEAINLFNLNISLMVAAFLALSAFFHFFISSPAMFSKYSNGLKKHINVFRWVEYSLSSSIMIIVIMQLNGTADYIALLAVFAVNVCMILFGWLQEKYTTPGNRDMLPFWFGCLAGAIPWLVITINLFSPKGPPEASTPGFVYGIIISLFLLFNCFAIVQWKQYKAQGKWANYLHGEKAYIVLSLVAKSLLAWQVFAGTLAA
;
A
#
# COMPACT_ATOMS: atom_id res chain seq x y z
N MET A 1 -4.38 -20.74 27.35
CA MET A 1 -3.11 -21.48 27.20
C MET A 1 -2.61 -21.19 25.80
N PHE A 2 -1.40 -20.65 25.64
CA PHE A 2 -0.79 -20.46 24.32
C PHE A 2 0.16 -21.64 24.09
N THR A 3 0.14 -22.20 22.88
CA THR A 3 1.07 -23.25 22.46
C THR A 3 2.33 -22.61 21.88
N GLU A 4 3.44 -23.35 21.86
CA GLU A 4 4.65 -22.91 21.17
C GLU A 4 4.37 -22.64 19.69
N ALA A 5 5.10 -21.69 19.12
CA ALA A 5 4.95 -21.33 17.71
C ALA A 5 5.44 -22.47 16.82
N ILE A 6 4.60 -22.87 15.86
CA ILE A 6 4.93 -23.88 14.84
C ILE A 6 5.15 -23.15 13.52
N ASN A 7 6.30 -23.40 12.86
CA ASN A 7 6.53 -22.89 11.51
C ASN A 7 5.62 -23.64 10.52
N LEU A 8 4.68 -22.93 9.89
CA LEU A 8 3.78 -23.49 8.89
C LEU A 8 4.43 -23.53 7.50
N PHE A 9 5.03 -22.41 7.10
CA PHE A 9 5.74 -22.23 5.84
C PHE A 9 6.62 -20.97 5.91
N ASN A 10 7.56 -20.86 4.97
CA ASN A 10 8.43 -19.70 4.84
C ASN A 10 8.04 -18.89 3.60
N LEU A 11 7.88 -17.58 3.77
CA LEU A 11 7.67 -16.65 2.67
C LEU A 11 9.02 -16.24 2.09
N ASN A 12 9.15 -16.36 0.76
CA ASN A 12 10.33 -15.89 0.06
C ASN A 12 10.18 -14.39 -0.26
N ILE A 13 10.89 -13.55 0.50
CA ILE A 13 10.83 -12.10 0.37
C ILE A 13 11.16 -11.62 -1.06
N SER A 14 12.12 -12.25 -1.75
CA SER A 14 12.47 -11.91 -3.13
C SER A 14 11.31 -12.15 -4.09
N LEU A 15 10.61 -13.28 -3.94
CA LEU A 15 9.41 -13.58 -4.75
C LEU A 15 8.26 -12.63 -4.43
N MET A 16 8.09 -12.22 -3.16
CA MET A 16 7.08 -11.22 -2.79
C MET A 16 7.38 -9.84 -3.38
N VAL A 17 8.67 -9.45 -3.39
CA VAL A 17 9.12 -8.22 -4.05
C VAL A 17 8.84 -8.26 -5.55
N ALA A 18 9.22 -9.35 -6.21
CA ALA A 18 8.90 -9.56 -7.62
C ALA A 18 7.39 -9.55 -7.88
N ALA A 19 6.58 -10.13 -6.99
CA ALA A 19 5.13 -10.21 -7.14
C ALA A 19 4.46 -8.83 -7.15
N PHE A 20 4.78 -7.93 -6.20
CA PHE A 20 4.14 -6.61 -6.20
C PHE A 20 4.57 -5.73 -7.39
N LEU A 21 5.81 -5.90 -7.87
CA LEU A 21 6.30 -5.22 -9.08
C LEU A 21 5.60 -5.76 -10.34
N ALA A 22 5.50 -7.08 -10.45
CA ALA A 22 4.85 -7.75 -11.56
C ALA A 22 3.35 -7.41 -11.63
N LEU A 23 2.66 -7.30 -10.48
CA LEU A 23 1.28 -6.85 -10.43
C LEU A 23 1.12 -5.45 -11.03
N SER A 24 1.93 -4.47 -10.63
CA SER A 24 1.84 -3.13 -11.22
C SER A 24 2.14 -3.13 -12.72
N ALA A 25 3.19 -3.83 -13.15
CA ALA A 25 3.53 -3.95 -14.56
C ALA A 25 2.36 -4.56 -15.36
N PHE A 26 1.79 -5.66 -14.87
CA PHE A 26 0.63 -6.33 -15.46
C PHE A 26 -0.55 -5.37 -15.61
N PHE A 27 -0.95 -4.66 -14.54
CA PHE A 27 -2.09 -3.75 -14.62
C PHE A 27 -1.83 -2.58 -15.57
N HIS A 28 -0.60 -2.03 -15.62
CA HIS A 28 -0.25 -0.98 -16.58
C HIS A 28 -0.34 -1.46 -18.03
N PHE A 29 0.19 -2.64 -18.35
CA PHE A 29 0.04 -3.23 -19.68
C PHE A 29 -1.42 -3.56 -19.99
N PHE A 30 -2.14 -4.12 -19.02
CA PHE A 30 -3.53 -4.49 -19.15
C PHE A 30 -4.41 -3.29 -19.49
N ILE A 31 -4.31 -2.17 -18.75
CA ILE A 31 -5.11 -0.97 -19.04
C ILE A 31 -4.71 -0.27 -20.35
N SER A 32 -3.46 -0.42 -20.80
CA SER A 32 -3.01 0.09 -22.11
C SER A 32 -3.42 -0.79 -23.29
N SER A 33 -3.90 -2.01 -23.05
CA SER A 33 -4.28 -2.93 -24.11
C SER A 33 -5.52 -2.44 -24.88
N PRO A 34 -5.64 -2.73 -26.19
CA PRO A 34 -6.83 -2.35 -26.97
C PRO A 34 -8.16 -2.83 -26.37
N ALA A 35 -8.15 -4.01 -25.73
CA ALA A 35 -9.34 -4.61 -25.12
C ALA A 35 -9.85 -3.83 -23.88
N MET A 36 -8.98 -3.11 -23.17
CA MET A 36 -9.29 -2.51 -21.88
C MET A 36 -9.16 -0.99 -21.84
N PHE A 37 -8.41 -0.39 -22.76
CA PHE A 37 -8.15 1.06 -22.78
C PHE A 37 -9.44 1.90 -22.84
N SER A 38 -10.45 1.42 -23.57
CA SER A 38 -11.78 2.07 -23.60
C SER A 38 -12.46 2.06 -22.22
N LYS A 39 -12.39 0.95 -21.48
CA LYS A 39 -12.94 0.87 -20.12
C LYS A 39 -12.20 1.79 -19.15
N TYR A 40 -10.87 1.79 -19.22
CA TYR A 40 -10.02 2.67 -18.41
C TYR A 40 -10.34 4.15 -18.67
N SER A 41 -10.28 4.58 -19.93
CA SER A 41 -10.54 5.98 -20.31
C SER A 41 -11.97 6.45 -19.97
N ASN A 42 -12.98 5.59 -20.14
CA ASN A 42 -14.35 5.90 -19.74
C ASN A 42 -14.52 6.00 -18.21
N GLY A 43 -13.75 5.23 -17.43
CA GLY A 43 -13.68 5.39 -15.98
C GLY A 43 -13.10 6.75 -15.58
N LEU A 44 -11.99 7.16 -16.20
CA LEU A 44 -11.35 8.44 -15.89
C LEU A 44 -12.28 9.64 -16.15
N LYS A 45 -13.09 9.59 -17.22
CA LYS A 45 -14.11 10.61 -17.53
C LYS A 45 -15.19 10.72 -16.45
N LYS A 46 -15.38 9.67 -15.66
CA LYS A 46 -16.31 9.58 -14.53
C LYS A 46 -15.61 9.72 -13.18
N HIS A 47 -14.37 10.22 -13.16
CA HIS A 47 -13.58 10.41 -11.95
C HIS A 47 -13.37 9.13 -11.12
N ILE A 48 -13.19 8.00 -11.80
CA ILE A 48 -12.93 6.71 -11.15
C ILE A 48 -11.89 5.88 -11.89
N ASN A 49 -10.99 5.25 -11.14
CA ASN A 49 -10.08 4.23 -11.68
C ASN A 49 -10.15 2.94 -10.86
N VAL A 50 -11.03 2.02 -11.28
CA VAL A 50 -11.20 0.70 -10.63
C VAL A 50 -9.93 -0.15 -10.73
N PHE A 51 -9.20 -0.08 -11.85
CA PHE A 51 -7.99 -0.89 -12.05
C PHE A 51 -6.91 -0.57 -11.02
N ARG A 52 -6.73 0.72 -10.71
CA ARG A 52 -5.81 1.17 -9.66
C ARG A 52 -6.17 0.60 -8.29
N TRP A 53 -7.46 0.60 -7.93
CA TRP A 53 -7.89 0.06 -6.64
C TRP A 53 -7.76 -1.46 -6.54
N VAL A 54 -8.01 -2.19 -7.62
CA VAL A 54 -7.78 -3.64 -7.67
C VAL A 54 -6.29 -3.95 -7.60
N GLU A 55 -5.45 -3.19 -8.31
CA GLU A 55 -4.00 -3.38 -8.26
C GLU A 55 -3.44 -3.07 -6.87
N TYR A 56 -3.78 -1.91 -6.30
CA TYR A 56 -3.27 -1.50 -4.98
C TYR A 56 -3.76 -2.40 -3.87
N SER A 57 -4.97 -2.95 -3.93
CA SER A 57 -5.47 -3.83 -2.87
C SER A 57 -4.62 -5.10 -2.74
N LEU A 58 -4.03 -5.57 -3.84
CA LEU A 58 -3.10 -6.69 -3.84
C LEU A 58 -1.66 -6.23 -3.61
N SER A 59 -1.16 -5.31 -4.43
CA SER A 59 0.25 -4.96 -4.43
C SER A 59 0.68 -4.25 -3.15
N SER A 60 -0.08 -3.26 -2.66
CA SER A 60 0.26 -2.57 -1.42
C SER A 60 0.11 -3.47 -0.19
N SER A 61 -0.80 -4.44 -0.25
CA SER A 61 -0.97 -5.43 0.82
C SER A 61 0.17 -6.44 0.82
N ILE A 62 0.71 -6.84 -0.33
CA ILE A 62 1.96 -7.63 -0.36
C ILE A 62 3.13 -6.81 0.20
N MET A 63 3.23 -5.52 -0.17
CA MET A 63 4.27 -4.63 0.36
C MET A 63 4.22 -4.53 1.89
N ILE A 64 3.03 -4.36 2.49
CA ILE A 64 2.92 -4.25 3.95
C ILE A 64 3.33 -5.55 4.65
N ILE A 65 3.04 -6.72 4.07
CA ILE A 65 3.49 -8.01 4.61
C ILE A 65 5.01 -8.16 4.54
N VAL A 66 5.64 -7.74 3.45
CA VAL A 66 7.10 -7.70 3.36
C VAL A 66 7.68 -6.83 4.47
N ILE A 67 7.14 -5.63 4.70
CA ILE A 67 7.60 -4.73 5.76
C ILE A 67 7.42 -5.37 7.14
N MET A 68 6.29 -6.01 7.41
CA MET A 68 6.04 -6.70 8.68
C MET A 68 7.00 -7.85 8.93
N GLN A 69 7.30 -8.66 7.91
CA GLN A 69 8.25 -9.77 8.06
C GLN A 69 9.68 -9.26 8.28
N LEU A 70 10.10 -8.20 7.59
CA LEU A 70 11.40 -7.55 7.83
C LEU A 70 11.47 -6.92 9.22
N ASN A 71 10.32 -6.51 9.75
CA ASN A 71 10.18 -6.03 11.12
C ASN A 71 10.07 -7.17 12.15
N GLY A 72 10.14 -8.44 11.74
CA GLY A 72 10.18 -9.59 12.65
C GLY A 72 8.84 -10.25 12.95
N THR A 73 7.74 -9.82 12.32
CA THR A 73 6.43 -10.45 12.52
C THR A 73 6.32 -11.76 11.74
N ALA A 74 6.09 -12.86 12.44
CA ALA A 74 5.92 -14.20 11.86
C ALA A 74 4.53 -14.82 12.06
N ASP A 75 3.70 -14.26 12.94
CA ASP A 75 2.38 -14.79 13.24
C ASP A 75 1.43 -14.66 12.03
N TYR A 76 0.96 -15.79 11.51
CA TYR A 76 0.16 -15.81 10.28
C TYR A 76 -1.20 -15.13 10.45
N ILE A 77 -1.76 -15.12 11.67
CA ILE A 77 -3.04 -14.48 11.96
C ILE A 77 -2.87 -12.96 11.89
N ALA A 78 -1.80 -12.43 12.48
CA ALA A 78 -1.43 -11.03 12.41
C ALA A 78 -1.13 -10.59 10.97
N LEU A 79 -0.36 -11.38 10.21
CA LEU A 79 -0.08 -11.12 8.81
C LEU A 79 -1.38 -11.10 7.98
N LEU A 80 -2.26 -12.09 8.14
CA LEU A 80 -3.54 -12.15 7.41
C LEU A 80 -4.46 -10.98 7.77
N ALA A 81 -4.56 -10.63 9.06
CA ALA A 81 -5.38 -9.52 9.52
C ALA A 81 -4.87 -8.18 8.98
N VAL A 82 -3.55 -7.96 8.98
CA VAL A 82 -2.95 -6.74 8.43
C VAL A 82 -3.08 -6.68 6.91
N PHE A 83 -2.95 -7.82 6.22
CA PHE A 83 -3.24 -7.90 4.79
C PHE A 83 -4.68 -7.45 4.50
N ALA A 84 -5.65 -8.02 5.23
CA ALA A 84 -7.07 -7.72 5.04
C ALA A 84 -7.41 -6.25 5.38
N VAL A 85 -6.88 -5.68 6.46
CA VAL A 85 -7.14 -4.29 6.82
C VAL A 85 -6.53 -3.31 5.79
N ASN A 86 -5.37 -3.65 5.21
CA ASN A 86 -4.77 -2.87 4.14
C ASN A 86 -5.58 -2.97 2.83
N VAL A 87 -6.13 -4.15 2.50
CA VAL A 87 -7.13 -4.30 1.43
C VAL A 87 -8.33 -3.37 1.70
N CYS A 88 -8.87 -3.37 2.92
CA CYS A 88 -10.00 -2.51 3.29
C CYS A 88 -9.68 -1.01 3.12
N MET A 89 -8.50 -0.55 3.52
CA MET A 89 -8.04 0.83 3.26
C MET A 89 -8.19 1.20 1.79
N ILE A 90 -7.74 0.31 0.90
CA ILE A 90 -7.83 0.51 -0.55
C ILE A 90 -9.28 0.49 -1.05
N LEU A 91 -10.09 -0.45 -0.58
CA LEU A 91 -11.50 -0.53 -0.94
C LEU A 91 -12.28 0.70 -0.49
N PHE A 92 -11.93 1.32 0.65
CA PHE A 92 -12.52 2.59 1.07
C PHE A 92 -12.17 3.74 0.12
N GLY A 93 -10.96 3.78 -0.43
CA GLY A 93 -10.62 4.72 -1.51
C GLY A 93 -11.45 4.48 -2.77
N TRP A 94 -11.70 3.22 -3.12
CA TRP A 94 -12.63 2.90 -4.20
C TRP A 94 -14.06 3.36 -3.88
N LEU A 95 -14.57 3.12 -2.66
CA LEU A 95 -15.90 3.58 -2.26
C LEU A 95 -16.02 5.11 -2.33
N GLN A 96 -14.97 5.84 -1.97
CA GLN A 96 -14.88 7.29 -2.16
C GLN A 96 -15.12 7.65 -3.63
N GLU A 97 -14.40 7.02 -4.57
CA GLU A 97 -14.59 7.21 -6.03
C GLU A 97 -15.94 6.78 -6.57
N LYS A 98 -16.53 5.74 -5.99
CA LYS A 98 -17.76 5.17 -6.52
C LYS A 98 -18.99 5.95 -6.09
N TYR A 99 -19.03 6.46 -4.87
CA TYR A 99 -20.25 7.01 -4.26
C TYR A 99 -20.22 8.50 -4.00
N THR A 100 -19.07 9.16 -4.17
CA THR A 100 -18.94 10.60 -3.93
C THR A 100 -18.40 11.32 -5.16
N THR A 101 -18.60 12.63 -5.22
CA THR A 101 -18.16 13.46 -6.34
C THR A 101 -17.14 14.50 -5.86
N PRO A 102 -16.01 14.70 -6.55
CA PRO A 102 -15.05 15.76 -6.19
C PRO A 102 -15.74 17.11 -5.95
N GLY A 103 -15.41 17.77 -4.84
CA GLY A 103 -16.00 19.05 -4.44
C GLY A 103 -17.28 18.97 -3.59
N ASN A 104 -17.94 17.81 -3.48
CA ASN A 104 -19.16 17.65 -2.68
C ASN A 104 -18.93 17.61 -1.15
N ARG A 105 -17.66 17.67 -0.70
CA ARG A 105 -17.18 17.61 0.69
C ARG A 105 -17.46 16.32 1.47
N ASP A 106 -18.09 15.32 0.86
CA ASP A 106 -18.24 14.00 1.47
C ASP A 106 -16.90 13.27 1.41
N MET A 107 -16.35 12.96 2.58
CA MET A 107 -15.05 12.30 2.75
C MET A 107 -15.16 11.12 3.72
N LEU A 108 -16.37 10.65 4.03
CA LEU A 108 -16.55 9.59 5.03
C LEU A 108 -15.80 8.30 4.63
N PRO A 109 -15.91 7.79 3.39
CA PRO A 109 -15.11 6.65 2.97
C PRO A 109 -13.60 6.91 3.09
N PHE A 110 -13.12 8.08 2.70
CA PHE A 110 -11.71 8.47 2.85
C PHE A 110 -11.23 8.33 4.30
N TRP A 111 -12.00 8.83 5.28
CA TRP A 111 -11.61 8.76 6.69
C TRP A 111 -11.63 7.33 7.25
N PHE A 112 -12.57 6.49 6.82
CA PHE A 112 -12.54 5.05 7.12
C PHE A 112 -11.31 4.37 6.51
N GLY A 113 -10.93 4.77 5.30
CA GLY A 113 -9.69 4.39 4.67
C GLY A 113 -8.46 4.79 5.50
N CYS A 114 -8.40 6.03 5.99
CA CYS A 114 -7.32 6.48 6.87
C CYS A 114 -7.24 5.69 8.18
N LEU A 115 -8.38 5.40 8.81
CA LEU A 115 -8.43 4.58 10.02
C LEU A 115 -7.87 3.18 9.75
N ALA A 116 -8.38 2.49 8.73
CA ALA A 116 -7.91 1.17 8.34
C ALA A 116 -6.42 1.19 7.97
N GLY A 117 -5.98 2.21 7.22
CA GLY A 117 -4.62 2.39 6.76
C GLY A 117 -3.62 2.74 7.86
N ALA A 118 -4.06 3.31 8.99
CA ALA A 118 -3.19 3.61 10.12
C ALA A 118 -2.84 2.36 10.95
N ILE A 119 -3.71 1.34 10.98
CA ILE A 119 -3.53 0.14 11.81
C ILE A 119 -2.22 -0.61 11.50
N PRO A 120 -1.86 -0.92 10.23
CA PRO A 120 -0.60 -1.59 9.93
C PRO A 120 0.62 -0.83 10.45
N TRP A 121 0.64 0.50 10.28
CA TRP A 121 1.74 1.35 10.74
C TRP A 121 1.85 1.41 12.26
N LEU A 122 0.71 1.42 12.97
CA LEU A 122 0.70 1.34 14.42
C LEU A 122 1.30 0.02 14.90
N VAL A 123 0.90 -1.11 14.31
CA VAL A 123 1.41 -2.44 14.68
C VAL A 123 2.90 -2.55 14.39
N ILE A 124 3.35 -2.10 13.21
CA ILE A 124 4.78 -2.05 12.83
C ILE A 124 5.56 -1.20 13.84
N THR A 125 5.03 -0.04 14.23
CA THR A 125 5.70 0.86 15.18
C THR A 125 5.81 0.23 16.57
N ILE A 126 4.75 -0.41 17.06
CA ILE A 126 4.78 -1.13 18.35
C ILE A 126 5.85 -2.21 18.31
N ASN A 127 5.90 -3.01 17.25
CA ASN A 127 6.86 -4.10 17.14
C ASN A 127 8.30 -3.59 16.97
N LEU A 128 8.51 -2.45 16.29
CA LEU A 128 9.80 -1.77 16.17
C LEU A 128 10.40 -1.39 17.54
N PHE A 129 9.58 -0.93 18.48
CA PHE A 129 10.03 -0.59 19.83
C PHE A 129 10.23 -1.81 20.73
N SER A 130 9.79 -3.00 20.30
CA SER A 130 9.89 -4.26 21.04
C SER A 130 9.63 -4.11 22.55
N PRO A 131 8.41 -3.71 22.98
CA PRO A 131 8.12 -3.48 24.38
C PRO A 131 8.40 -4.75 25.18
N LYS A 132 9.37 -4.68 26.11
CA LYS A 132 9.86 -5.82 26.92
C LYS A 132 10.62 -6.90 26.14
N GLY A 133 11.11 -6.60 24.94
CA GLY A 133 12.02 -7.47 24.18
C GLY A 133 13.42 -7.51 24.79
N PRO A 134 14.23 -8.55 24.49
CA PRO A 134 15.61 -8.63 24.95
C PRO A 134 16.45 -7.47 24.37
N PRO A 135 17.45 -6.95 25.10
CA PRO A 135 18.27 -5.82 24.66
C PRO A 135 18.98 -6.02 23.31
N GLU A 136 19.18 -7.28 22.92
CA GLU A 136 19.90 -7.69 21.71
C GLU A 136 18.98 -7.83 20.48
N ALA A 137 17.67 -7.67 20.65
CA ALA A 137 16.69 -7.65 19.56
C ALA A 137 16.64 -6.29 18.86
N SER A 138 17.79 -5.77 18.44
CA SER A 138 17.84 -4.50 17.70
C SER A 138 17.41 -4.70 16.25
N THR A 139 16.38 -3.96 15.81
CA THR A 139 15.98 -3.94 14.40
C THR A 139 17.14 -3.43 13.50
N PRO A 140 17.44 -4.06 12.35
CA PRO A 140 18.47 -3.58 11.45
C PRO A 140 18.20 -2.17 10.92
N GLY A 141 19.24 -1.36 10.74
CA GLY A 141 19.12 0.04 10.32
C GLY A 141 18.35 0.26 9.01
N PHE A 142 18.52 -0.63 8.01
CA PHE A 142 17.81 -0.52 6.74
C PHE A 142 16.29 -0.69 6.88
N VAL A 143 15.81 -1.44 7.89
CA VAL A 143 14.38 -1.66 8.15
C VAL A 143 13.75 -0.36 8.65
N TYR A 144 14.43 0.42 9.50
CA TYR A 144 13.98 1.78 9.86
C TYR A 144 13.86 2.66 8.62
N GLY A 145 14.84 2.60 7.73
CA GLY A 145 14.82 3.32 6.46
C GLY A 145 13.62 2.97 5.58
N ILE A 146 13.25 1.68 5.52
CA ILE A 146 12.04 1.20 4.82
C ILE A 146 10.77 1.73 5.49
N ILE A 147 10.64 1.58 6.81
CA ILE A 147 9.43 1.96 7.53
C ILE A 147 9.16 3.46 7.36
N ILE A 148 10.17 4.30 7.58
CA ILE A 148 10.02 5.76 7.48
C ILE A 148 9.69 6.19 6.05
N SER A 149 10.43 5.69 5.06
CA SER A 149 10.24 6.10 3.66
C SER A 149 8.86 5.68 3.14
N LEU A 150 8.45 4.44 3.39
CA LEU A 150 7.16 3.92 2.92
C LEU A 150 5.99 4.51 3.71
N PHE A 151 6.15 4.82 4.99
CA PHE A 151 5.12 5.54 5.75
C PHE A 151 4.82 6.90 5.12
N LEU A 152 5.86 7.67 4.80
CA LEU A 152 5.70 8.97 4.14
C LEU A 152 5.02 8.83 2.77
N LEU A 153 5.43 7.83 1.98
CA LEU A 153 4.84 7.59 0.66
C LEU A 153 3.38 7.15 0.75
N PHE A 154 3.00 6.28 1.68
CA PHE A 154 1.60 5.90 1.91
C PHE A 154 0.74 7.11 2.29
N ASN A 155 1.26 8.03 3.10
CA ASN A 155 0.58 9.29 3.39
C ASN A 155 0.44 10.17 2.14
N CYS A 156 1.43 10.19 1.24
CA CYS A 156 1.31 10.88 -0.04
C CYS A 156 0.15 10.34 -0.90
N PHE A 157 -0.08 9.02 -0.92
CA PHE A 157 -1.26 8.44 -1.59
C PHE A 157 -2.58 8.98 -1.00
N ALA A 158 -2.69 9.02 0.33
CA ALA A 158 -3.86 9.59 1.00
C ALA A 158 -4.03 11.09 0.67
N ILE A 159 -2.95 11.85 0.66
CA ILE A 159 -2.95 13.28 0.31
C ILE A 159 -3.42 13.50 -1.13
N VAL A 160 -3.05 12.62 -2.08
CA VAL A 160 -3.55 12.70 -3.47
C VAL A 160 -5.07 12.57 -3.49
N GLN A 161 -5.64 11.54 -2.84
CA GLN A 161 -7.10 11.38 -2.77
C GLN A 161 -7.76 12.60 -2.13
N TRP A 162 -7.23 13.03 -0.99
CA TRP A 162 -7.76 14.18 -0.27
C TRP A 162 -7.78 15.45 -1.13
N LYS A 163 -6.67 15.78 -1.82
CA LYS A 163 -6.59 16.95 -2.69
C LYS A 163 -7.48 16.81 -3.92
N GLN A 164 -7.56 15.62 -4.53
CA GLN A 164 -8.45 15.34 -5.66
C GLN A 164 -9.91 15.59 -5.28
N TYR A 165 -10.33 15.19 -4.07
CA TYR A 165 -11.69 15.39 -3.58
C TYR A 165 -11.98 16.80 -3.06
N LYS A 166 -10.96 17.54 -2.62
CA LYS A 166 -11.09 18.99 -2.41
C LYS A 166 -11.29 19.75 -3.72
N ALA A 167 -10.86 19.20 -4.86
CA ALA A 167 -11.06 19.73 -6.20
C ALA A 167 -10.63 21.19 -6.36
N GLN A 168 -9.50 21.57 -5.76
CA GLN A 168 -8.97 22.94 -5.79
C GLN A 168 -7.75 23.08 -6.70
N GLY A 169 -7.69 24.17 -7.47
CA GLY A 169 -6.59 24.46 -8.39
C GLY A 169 -6.35 23.32 -9.38
N LYS A 170 -5.09 22.87 -9.51
CA LYS A 170 -4.71 21.77 -10.40
C LYS A 170 -5.40 20.42 -10.08
N TRP A 171 -5.89 20.24 -8.86
CA TRP A 171 -6.55 19.02 -8.41
C TRP A 171 -8.03 18.93 -8.80
N ALA A 172 -8.61 20.02 -9.32
CA ALA A 172 -9.92 19.96 -9.97
C ALA A 172 -9.89 19.07 -11.24
N ASN A 173 -8.71 18.94 -11.86
CA ASN A 173 -8.50 18.00 -12.96
C ASN A 173 -8.14 16.61 -12.40
N TYR A 174 -9.07 15.66 -12.47
CA TYR A 174 -8.87 14.28 -12.03
C TYR A 174 -7.64 13.60 -12.67
N LEU A 175 -7.31 13.93 -13.93
CA LEU A 175 -6.13 13.37 -14.60
C LEU A 175 -4.81 13.81 -13.95
N HIS A 176 -4.80 14.93 -13.22
CA HIS A 176 -3.64 15.31 -12.41
C HIS A 176 -3.43 14.32 -11.26
N GLY A 177 -4.50 13.94 -10.56
CA GLY A 177 -4.46 12.94 -9.50
C GLY A 177 -4.07 11.56 -10.02
N GLU A 178 -4.62 11.14 -11.16
CA GLU A 178 -4.25 9.89 -11.81
C GLU A 178 -2.76 9.81 -12.13
N LYS A 179 -2.18 10.88 -12.71
CA LYS A 179 -0.72 10.94 -12.96
C LYS A 179 0.09 10.87 -11.67
N ALA A 180 -0.36 11.56 -10.62
CA ALA A 180 0.31 11.54 -9.32
C ALA A 180 0.31 10.12 -8.72
N TYR A 181 -0.80 9.38 -8.82
CA TYR A 181 -0.86 7.98 -8.38
C TYR A 181 0.10 7.07 -9.14
N ILE A 182 0.16 7.20 -10.46
CA ILE A 182 1.10 6.40 -11.28
C ILE A 182 2.55 6.64 -10.85
N VAL A 183 2.94 7.92 -10.68
CA VAL A 183 4.30 8.28 -10.25
C VAL A 183 4.58 7.77 -8.83
N LEU A 184 3.66 7.97 -7.88
CA LEU A 184 3.83 7.48 -6.52
C LEU A 184 3.93 5.96 -6.47
N SER A 185 3.15 5.24 -7.28
CA SER A 185 3.21 3.78 -7.39
C SER A 185 4.59 3.31 -7.83
N LEU A 186 5.12 3.91 -8.89
CA LEU A 186 6.44 3.59 -9.40
C LEU A 186 7.52 3.88 -8.35
N VAL A 187 7.53 5.09 -7.79
CA VAL A 187 8.53 5.51 -6.80
C VAL A 187 8.49 4.63 -5.55
N ALA A 188 7.31 4.39 -4.98
CA ALA A 188 7.19 3.63 -3.74
C ALA A 188 7.57 2.16 -3.90
N LYS A 189 7.13 1.53 -5.00
CA LYS A 189 7.44 0.13 -5.27
C LYS A 189 8.91 -0.06 -5.60
N SER A 190 9.50 0.82 -6.42
CA SER A 190 10.94 0.78 -6.71
C SER A 190 11.76 1.02 -5.45
N LEU A 191 11.39 1.99 -4.62
CA LEU A 191 12.12 2.31 -3.40
C LEU A 191 12.13 1.11 -2.44
N LEU A 192 10.96 0.52 -2.17
CA LEU A 192 10.88 -0.68 -1.32
C LEU A 192 11.70 -1.84 -1.91
N ALA A 193 11.54 -2.13 -3.20
CA ALA A 193 12.24 -3.23 -3.84
C ALA A 193 13.76 -3.10 -3.72
N TRP A 194 14.31 -1.91 -3.97
CA TRP A 194 15.75 -1.68 -3.88
C TRP A 194 16.26 -1.61 -2.44
N GLN A 195 15.50 -1.04 -1.50
CA GLN A 195 15.87 -1.06 -0.08
C GLN A 195 15.90 -2.49 0.48
N VAL A 196 14.94 -3.33 0.10
CA VAL A 196 14.94 -4.75 0.48
C VAL A 196 16.11 -5.48 -0.18
N PHE A 197 16.31 -5.30 -1.48
CA PHE A 197 17.42 -5.93 -2.19
C PHE A 197 18.79 -5.58 -1.56
N ALA A 198 19.04 -4.29 -1.30
CA ALA A 198 20.28 -3.85 -0.68
C ALA A 198 20.44 -4.34 0.77
N GLY A 199 19.33 -4.43 1.52
CA GLY A 199 19.35 -4.79 2.95
C GLY A 199 19.39 -6.29 3.23
N THR A 200 18.93 -7.14 2.30
CA THR A 200 18.80 -8.59 2.55
C THR A 200 19.33 -9.50 1.44
N LEU A 201 19.48 -9.01 0.20
CA LEU A 201 19.82 -9.85 -0.96
C LEU A 201 21.23 -9.58 -1.51
N ALA A 202 21.77 -8.39 -1.28
CA ALA A 202 23.12 -7.99 -1.70
C ALA A 202 24.13 -7.90 -0.54
N ALA A 203 23.67 -8.05 0.70
CA ALA A 203 24.46 -7.97 1.93
C ALA A 203 24.96 -9.34 2.38
#